data_AF-A0A9E6ELY6-F1
#
_entry.id   AF-A0A9E6ELY6-F1
#
_cell.length_a   1.000
_cell.length_b   1.000
_cell.length_c   1.000
_cell.angle_alpha   90.00
_cell.angle_beta   90.00
_cell.angle_gamma   90.00
#
_symmetry.space_group_name_H-M   'P 1'
#
loop_
_entity.id
_entity.type
_entity.pdbx_description
1 polymer ?
#
loop_
_entity_poly.entity_id
_entity_poly.type
_entity_poly.pdbx_seq_one_letter_code
_entity_poly.pdbx_strand_id
1 'polypeptide(L)' 'MLLALKTNPLEAYGALVQGAFGNISGITQTLVKATPLLLVGLGVVIAFRGGVINIGGEGQM' A
#
# COMPACT_ATOMS: atom_id res chain seq x y z
N MET A 1 -6.38 -6.38 15.89
CA MET A 1 -7.75 -6.12 15.41
C MET A 1 -8.47 -7.40 14.99
N LEU A 2 -7.99 -8.18 14.03
CA LEU A 2 -8.68 -9.40 13.55
C LEU A 2 -8.97 -10.41 14.68
N LEU A 3 -8.00 -10.65 15.57
CA LEU A 3 -8.18 -11.50 16.75
C LEU A 3 -9.20 -10.92 17.75
N ALA A 4 -9.25 -9.60 17.90
CA ALA A 4 -10.23 -8.92 18.75
C ALA A 4 -11.65 -9.03 18.16
N LEU A 5 -11.77 -9.14 16.84
CA LEU A 5 -13.03 -9.39 16.11
C LEU A 5 -13.38 -10.89 16.02
N LYS A 6 -12.61 -11.78 16.69
CA LYS A 6 -12.78 -13.24 16.65
C LYS A 6 -12.76 -13.83 15.23
N THR A 7 -12.05 -13.19 14.31
CA THR A 7 -11.85 -13.70 12.93
C THR A 7 -10.52 -14.42 12.84
N ASN A 8 -10.49 -15.56 12.14
CA ASN A 8 -9.25 -16.27 11.86
C ASN A 8 -8.35 -15.41 10.95
N PRO A 9 -7.14 -15.00 11.39
CA PRO A 9 -6.29 -14.14 10.59
C PRO A 9 -5.89 -14.77 9.24
N LEU A 10 -5.66 -16.08 9.21
CA LEU A 10 -5.26 -16.78 7.98
C LEU A 10 -6.36 -16.72 6.92
N GLU A 11 -7.61 -16.89 7.34
CA GLU A 11 -8.77 -16.77 6.46
C GLU A 11 -8.93 -15.34 5.94
N ALA A 12 -8.75 -14.34 6.81
CA ALA A 12 -8.82 -12.93 6.42
C ALA A 12 -7.74 -12.55 5.39
N TYR A 13 -6.50 -13.00 5.60
CA TYR A 13 -5.43 -12.78 4.61
C TYR A 13 -5.68 -13.57 3.32
N GLY A 14 -6.22 -14.78 3.39
CA GLY A 14 -6.66 -15.56 2.23
C GLY A 14 -7.72 -14.82 1.40
N ALA A 15 -8.73 -14.25 2.07
CA ALA A 15 -9.76 -13.44 1.43
C ALA A 15 -9.19 -12.17 0.78
N LEU A 16 -8.18 -11.53 1.39
CA LEU A 16 -7.50 -10.38 0.81
C LEU A 16 -6.79 -10.73 -0.49
N VAL A 17 -6.04 -11.84 -0.51
CA VAL A 17 -5.36 -12.32 -1.73
C VAL A 17 -6.37 -12.70 -2.81
N GLN A 18 -7.43 -13.43 -2.43
CA GLN A 18 -8.50 -13.80 -3.36
C GLN A 18 -9.23 -12.57 -3.92
N GLY A 19 -9.49 -11.55 -3.10
CA GLY A 19 -10.11 -10.31 -3.56
C GLY A 19 -9.21 -9.49 -4.49
N ALA A 20 -7.91 -9.47 -4.23
CA ALA A 20 -6.94 -8.72 -5.02
C ALA A 20 -6.61 -9.40 -6.37
N PHE A 21 -6.53 -10.73 -6.40
CA PHE A 21 -6.01 -11.47 -7.58
C PHE A 21 -6.97 -12.52 -8.15
N GLY A 22 -8.09 -12.81 -7.49
CA GLY A 22 -8.97 -13.92 -7.85
C GLY A 22 -9.81 -13.71 -9.12
N ASN A 23 -9.87 -12.48 -9.66
CA ASN A 23 -10.50 -12.20 -10.95
C ASN A 23 -9.94 -10.91 -11.60
N ILE A 24 -10.29 -10.70 -12.88
CA ILE A 24 -9.82 -9.56 -13.68
C ILE A 24 -10.20 -8.22 -13.05
N SER A 25 -11.40 -8.09 -12.50
CA SER A 25 -11.85 -6.86 -11.85
C SER A 25 -11.02 -6.55 -10.60
N GLY A 26 -10.73 -7.56 -9.77
CA GLY A 26 -9.89 -7.44 -8.58
C GLY A 26 -8.47 -7.01 -8.93
N ILE A 27 -7.88 -7.63 -9.95
CA ILE A 27 -6.53 -7.25 -10.45
C ILE A 27 -6.56 -5.81 -10.96
N THR A 28 -7.57 -5.45 -11.75
CA THR A 28 -7.70 -4.09 -12.29
C THR A 28 -7.82 -3.06 -11.18
N GLN A 29 -8.68 -3.29 -10.18
CA GLN A 29 -8.83 -2.39 -9.03
C GLN A 29 -7.54 -2.29 -8.21
N THR A 30 -6.82 -3.40 -8.04
CA THR A 30 -5.53 -3.43 -7.36
C THR A 30 -4.51 -2.55 -8.09
N LEU A 31 -4.40 -2.70 -9.41
CA LEU A 31 -3.48 -1.91 -10.24
C LEU A 31 -3.86 -0.43 -10.28
N VAL A 32 -5.14 -0.10 -10.42
CA VAL A 32 -5.63 1.30 -10.42
C VAL A 32 -5.24 2.01 -9.13
N LYS A 33 -5.34 1.33 -7.98
CA LYS A 33 -4.94 1.91 -6.68
C LYS A 33 -3.43 1.89 -6.47
N ALA A 34 -2.73 0.87 -6.95
CA ALA A 34 -1.27 0.76 -6.79
C ALA A 34 -0.51 1.78 -7.65
N THR A 35 -1.02 2.10 -8.85
CA THR A 35 -0.35 2.99 -9.82
C THR A 35 0.07 4.36 -9.23
N PRO A 36 -0.82 5.16 -8.62
CA PRO A 36 -0.41 6.45 -8.06
C PRO A 36 0.60 6.29 -6.92
N LEU A 37 0.48 5.24 -6.09
CA LEU A 37 1.44 4.97 -5.02
C LEU A 37 2.83 4.63 -5.55
N LEU A 38 2.91 3.87 -6.64
CA LEU A 38 4.17 3.57 -7.32
C LEU A 38 4.81 4.82 -7.92
N LEU A 39 4.01 5.73 -8.50
CA LEU A 39 4.52 7.01 -9.01
C LEU A 39 5.06 7.91 -7.89
N VAL A 40 4.36 7.96 -6.75
CA VAL A 40 4.84 8.67 -5.55
C VAL A 40 6.16 8.04 -5.07
N GLY A 41 6.21 6.72 -4.94
CA GLY A 41 7.42 6.00 -4.54
C GLY A 41 8.60 6.27 -5.49
N LEU A 42 8.36 6.27 -6.80
CA LEU A 42 9.37 6.61 -7.80
C LEU A 42 9.90 8.05 -7.62
N GLY A 43 9.00 9.02 -7.40
CA GLY A 43 9.39 10.39 -7.11
C GLY A 43 10.24 10.53 -5.84
N VAL A 44 9.87 9.80 -4.78
CA VAL A 44 10.64 9.75 -3.52
C VAL A 44 12.03 9.16 -3.75
N VAL A 45 12.15 8.07 -4.51
CA VAL A 45 13.45 7.47 -4.87
C VAL A 45 14.35 8.47 -5.59
N ILE A 46 13.81 9.23 -6.54
CA ILE A 46 14.56 10.27 -7.26
C ILE A 46 15.01 11.38 -6.30
N ALA A 47 14.11 11.88 -5.45
CA ALA A 47 14.44 12.94 -4.48
C ALA A 47 15.55 12.51 -3.52
N PHE A 48 15.45 11.31 -2.95
CA PHE A 48 16.47 10.76 -2.03
C PHE A 48 17.81 10.53 -2.73
N ARG A 49 17.80 10.06 -3.99
CA ARG A 49 19.03 9.96 -4.80
C ARG A 49 19.67 11.32 -5.08
N GLY A 50 18.87 12.38 -5.18
CA GLY A 50 19.33 13.77 -5.30
C GLY A 50 19.77 14.40 -3.98
N GLY A 51 19.77 13.66 -2.85
CA GLY A 51 20.12 14.18 -1.53
C GLY A 51 19.03 15.02 -0.86
N VAL A 52 17.85 15.11 -1.49
CA VAL A 52 16.70 15.83 -0.95
C VAL A 52 15.91 14.88 -0.05
N ILE A 53 16.10 15.02 1.26
CA ILE A 53 15.32 14.29 2.26
C ILE A 53 14.18 15.18 2.78
N ASN A 54 13.00 14.60 2.96
CA ASN A 54 11.95 15.23 3.75
C ASN A 54 12.13 14.78 5.21
N ILE A 55 12.60 15.67 6.09
CA ILE A 55 12.74 15.40 7.53
C ILE A 55 11.36 15.38 8.23
N GLY A 56 10.30 15.86 7.55
CA GLY A 56 9.04 16.28 8.16
C GLY A 56 8.98 17.80 8.16
N GLY A 57 7.77 18.37 8.06
CA GLY A 57 7.61 19.83 8.21
C GLY A 57 8.12 20.29 9.57
N GLU A 58 8.67 21.50 9.66
CA GLU A 58 9.20 22.09 10.91
C GLU A 58 8.22 22.02 12.11
N GLY A 59 6.91 21.83 11.86
CA GLY A 59 5.87 21.63 12.87
C GLY A 59 5.58 20.19 13.32
N GLN A 60 6.47 19.23 13.05
CA GLN A 60 6.43 17.86 13.62
C GLN A 60 7.37 17.69 14.84
N MET A 61 8.05 18.76 15.27
CA MET A 61 8.79 18.82 16.55
C MET A 61 7.94 19.42 17.67
#